data_AF-A0A7S0HZ99-F1
#
_entry.id   AF-A0A7S0HZ99-F1
#
_cell.length_a   1.000
_cell.length_b   1.000
_cell.length_c   1.000
_cell.angle_alpha   90.00
_cell.angle_beta   90.00
_cell.angle_gamma   90.00
#
_symmetry.space_group_name_H-M   'P 1'
#
loop_
_entity.id
_entity.type
_entity.pdbx_description
1 polymer ?
#
loop_
_entity_poly.entity_id
_entity_poly.type
_entity_poly.pdbx_seq_one_letter_code
_entity_poly.pdbx_strand_id
1 'polypeptide(L)'
;RGETRSVQAIIQNFTSVAQDHLDGMFARKMGLTGRAGELWTSLEDILTRHPTDFTIFWRQLSLIPRTIAGANSSMPMRGKGEAALQLLEPAWYRELAGESKDELERWIARWLTSLQEEGRAGEEVSRDMLQVMNLKVTTLLVL
;
A
#
# COMPACT_ATOMS: atom_id res chain seq x y z
N ARG A 1 -19.15 -39.21 0.51
CA ARG A 1 -18.89 -38.24 1.62
C ARG A 1 -17.40 -37.99 1.90
N GLY A 2 -16.46 -38.84 1.46
CA GLY A 2 -15.00 -38.59 1.63
C GLY A 2 -14.38 -37.63 0.61
N GLU A 3 -14.76 -37.73 -0.67
CA GLU A 3 -14.20 -36.92 -1.77
C GLU A 3 -14.56 -35.43 -1.70
N THR A 4 -15.76 -35.09 -1.24
CA THR A 4 -16.18 -33.68 -1.09
C THR A 4 -15.34 -32.95 -0.04
N ARG A 5 -14.85 -33.67 0.98
CA ARG A 5 -14.03 -33.10 2.06
C ARG A 5 -12.59 -32.83 1.59
N SER A 6 -12.06 -33.60 0.63
CA SER A 6 -10.72 -33.36 0.07
C SER A 6 -10.69 -32.19 -0.90
N VAL A 7 -11.71 -32.05 -1.76
CA VAL A 7 -11.83 -30.91 -2.68
C VAL A 7 -12.01 -29.60 -1.90
N GLN A 8 -12.85 -29.58 -0.87
CA GLN A 8 -13.04 -28.40 -0.03
C GLN A 8 -11.73 -27.98 0.67
N ALA A 9 -10.96 -28.95 1.16
CA ALA A 9 -9.67 -28.69 1.80
C ALA A 9 -8.64 -28.12 0.82
N ILE A 10 -8.61 -28.63 -0.42
CA ILE A 10 -7.73 -28.11 -1.49
C ILE A 10 -8.12 -26.67 -1.85
N ILE A 11 -9.41 -26.38 -1.99
CA ILE A 11 -9.90 -25.03 -2.30
C ILE A 11 -9.57 -24.06 -1.16
N GLN A 12 -9.84 -24.44 0.09
CA GLN A 12 -9.52 -23.59 1.24
C GLN A 12 -8.02 -23.33 1.38
N ASN A 13 -7.19 -24.37 1.18
CA ASN A 13 -5.74 -24.22 1.21
C ASN A 13 -5.24 -23.29 0.09
N PHE A 14 -5.76 -23.43 -1.13
CA PHE A 14 -5.42 -22.55 -2.23
C PHE A 14 -5.81 -21.09 -1.96
N THR A 15 -7.03 -20.86 -1.47
CA THR A 15 -7.50 -19.52 -1.09
C THR A 15 -6.64 -18.91 0.00
N SER A 16 -6.27 -19.68 1.02
CA SER A 16 -5.39 -19.22 2.10
C SER A 16 -4.01 -18.84 1.59
N VAL A 17 -3.37 -19.69 0.77
CA VAL A 17 -2.05 -19.43 0.21
C VAL A 17 -2.05 -18.22 -0.72
N ALA A 18 -3.11 -18.07 -1.53
CA ALA A 18 -3.27 -16.91 -2.41
C ALA A 18 -3.42 -15.61 -1.62
N GLN A 19 -4.23 -15.61 -0.56
CA GLN A 19 -4.42 -14.46 0.33
C GLN A 19 -3.11 -14.09 1.04
N ASP A 20 -2.39 -15.07 1.60
CA ASP A 20 -1.10 -14.83 2.24
C ASP A 20 -0.07 -14.24 1.27
N HIS A 21 -0.07 -14.69 0.01
CA HIS A 21 0.82 -14.15 -1.02
C HIS A 21 0.45 -12.70 -1.39
N LEU A 22 -0.84 -12.40 -1.56
CA LEU A 22 -1.34 -11.07 -1.87
C LEU A 22 -1.05 -10.11 -0.71
N ASP A 23 -1.34 -10.50 0.53
CA ASP A 23 -1.05 -9.74 1.74
C ASP A 23 0.43 -9.42 1.86
N GLY A 24 1.29 -10.43 1.64
CA GLY A 24 2.74 -10.24 1.66
C GLY A 24 3.23 -9.32 0.53
N MET A 25 2.63 -9.40 -0.66
CA MET A 25 2.96 -8.50 -1.77
C MET A 25 2.55 -7.06 -1.47
N PHE A 26 1.32 -6.83 -0.99
CA PHE A 26 0.82 -5.49 -0.70
C PHE A 26 1.46 -4.87 0.53
N ALA A 27 1.84 -5.66 1.52
CA ALA A 27 2.69 -5.21 2.62
C ALA A 27 3.99 -4.59 2.09
N ARG A 28 4.70 -5.32 1.24
CA ARG A 28 5.93 -4.83 0.61
C ARG A 28 5.69 -3.59 -0.26
N LYS A 29 4.58 -3.52 -1.00
CA LYS A 29 4.20 -2.31 -1.78
C LYS A 29 3.93 -1.09 -0.88
N MET A 30 3.41 -1.32 0.32
CA MET A 30 3.17 -0.28 1.33
C MET A 30 4.39 -0.03 2.24
N GLY A 31 5.51 -0.73 2.01
CA GLY A 31 6.73 -0.57 2.79
C GLY A 31 6.72 -1.23 4.17
N LEU A 32 5.71 -2.07 4.44
CA LEU A 32 5.53 -2.80 5.70
C LEU A 32 6.28 -4.13 5.67
N THR A 33 6.84 -4.51 6.81
CA THR A 33 7.45 -5.84 7.05
C THR A 33 6.43 -6.88 7.51
N GLY A 34 5.33 -6.43 8.14
CA GLY A 34 4.23 -7.26 8.63
C GLY A 34 3.09 -7.46 7.63
N ARG A 35 1.97 -8.02 8.09
CA ARG A 35 0.77 -8.21 7.26
C ARG A 35 0.07 -6.88 6.96
N ALA A 36 -0.31 -6.72 5.69
CA ALA A 36 -1.05 -5.58 5.18
C ALA A 36 -2.57 -5.62 5.44
N GLY A 37 -3.15 -6.82 5.52
CA GLY A 37 -4.58 -7.13 5.73
C GLY A 37 -5.54 -5.94 5.62
N GLU A 38 -5.92 -5.37 6.76
CA GLU A 38 -6.92 -4.29 6.84
C GLU A 38 -6.48 -2.99 6.15
N LEU A 39 -5.19 -2.63 6.20
CA LEU A 39 -4.66 -1.47 5.47
C LEU A 39 -4.79 -1.67 3.97
N TRP A 40 -4.54 -2.89 3.46
CA TRP A 40 -4.71 -3.18 2.06
C TRP A 40 -6.19 -3.18 1.67
N THR A 41 -7.04 -3.92 2.38
CA THR A 41 -8.48 -4.00 2.05
C THR A 41 -9.15 -2.63 2.04
N SER A 42 -8.84 -1.77 3.01
CA SER A 42 -9.39 -0.40 3.03
C SER A 42 -8.83 0.48 1.92
N LEU A 43 -7.57 0.33 1.54
CA LEU A 43 -7.01 1.06 0.40
C LEU A 43 -7.63 0.59 -0.92
N GLU A 44 -7.75 -0.72 -1.12
CA GLU A 44 -8.32 -1.33 -2.32
C GLU A 44 -9.74 -0.84 -2.57
N ASP A 45 -10.57 -0.74 -1.52
CA ASP A 45 -11.93 -0.20 -1.63
C ASP A 45 -11.94 1.26 -2.10
N ILE A 46 -11.08 2.12 -1.55
CA ILE A 46 -10.92 3.52 -1.99
C ILE A 46 -10.50 3.56 -3.47
N LEU A 47 -9.47 2.80 -3.84
CA LEU A 47 -8.91 2.80 -5.21
C LEU A 47 -9.88 2.22 -6.25
N THR A 48 -10.80 1.35 -5.83
CA THR A 48 -11.81 0.74 -6.72
C THR A 48 -13.02 1.65 -6.92
N ARG A 49 -13.41 2.39 -5.88
CA ARG A 49 -14.53 3.36 -5.97
C ARG A 49 -14.19 4.61 -6.78
N HIS A 50 -12.91 4.95 -6.88
CA HIS A 50 -12.46 6.20 -7.51
C HIS A 50 -11.57 5.93 -8.73
N PRO A 51 -11.81 6.60 -9.88
CA PRO A 51 -10.94 6.51 -11.04
C PRO A 51 -9.51 6.93 -10.70
N THR A 52 -8.60 5.96 -10.64
CA THR A 52 -7.21 6.14 -10.19
C THR A 52 -6.23 5.49 -11.16
N ASP A 53 -5.13 6.16 -11.46
CA ASP A 53 -3.96 5.54 -12.07
C ASP A 53 -3.18 4.78 -10.99
N PHE A 54 -3.33 3.46 -10.97
CA PHE A 54 -2.65 2.59 -10.02
C PHE A 54 -1.12 2.71 -10.10
N THR A 55 -0.54 2.91 -11.29
CA THR A 55 0.91 3.00 -11.45
C THR A 55 1.45 4.28 -10.83
N ILE A 56 0.80 5.41 -11.12
CA ILE A 56 1.15 6.70 -10.53
C ILE A 56 0.91 6.68 -9.02
N PHE A 57 -0.22 6.12 -8.55
CA PHE A 57 -0.54 6.01 -7.13
C PHE A 57 0.58 5.33 -6.35
N TRP A 58 0.95 4.10 -6.73
CA TRP A 58 2.00 3.36 -6.03
C TRP A 58 3.35 4.07 -6.12
N ARG A 59 3.65 4.68 -7.28
CA ARG A 59 4.88 5.45 -7.46
C ARG A 59 4.95 6.62 -6.50
N GLN A 60 3.89 7.41 -6.38
CA GLN A 60 3.83 8.55 -5.47
C GLN A 60 3.84 8.10 -4.00
N LEU A 61 3.08 7.06 -3.65
CA LEU A 61 3.05 6.48 -2.32
C LEU A 61 4.47 6.10 -1.85
N SER A 62 5.28 5.52 -2.73
CA SER A 62 6.66 5.14 -2.41
C SER A 62 7.58 6.31 -2.04
N LEU A 63 7.25 7.55 -2.42
CA LEU A 63 8.09 8.72 -2.12
C LEU A 63 7.74 9.34 -0.76
N ILE A 64 6.56 9.04 -0.22
CA ILE A 64 6.06 9.64 1.01
C ILE A 64 6.95 9.31 2.22
N PRO A 65 7.43 8.06 2.44
CA PRO A 65 8.23 7.75 3.62
C PRO A 65 9.50 8.61 3.73
N ARG A 66 10.26 8.75 2.64
CA ARG A 66 11.45 9.62 2.63
C ARG A 66 11.14 11.12 2.70
N THR A 67 10.01 11.55 2.13
CA THR A 67 9.70 12.99 1.97
C THR A 67 9.11 13.59 3.25
N ILE A 68 8.27 12.84 3.97
CA ILE A 68 7.54 13.37 5.14
C ILE A 68 7.53 12.45 6.37
N ALA A 69 7.82 11.15 6.21
CA ALA A 69 7.84 10.18 7.32
C ALA A 69 9.25 9.88 7.86
N GLY A 70 10.30 10.56 7.37
CA GLY A 70 11.65 10.39 7.88
C GLY A 70 11.73 10.69 9.38
N ALA A 71 12.56 9.93 10.10
CA ALA A 71 12.74 10.02 11.54
C ALA A 71 13.11 11.42 12.06
N ASN A 72 13.53 12.35 11.18
CA ASN A 72 13.90 13.73 11.49
C ASN A 72 12.78 14.76 11.21
N SER A 73 11.58 14.33 10.82
CA SER A 73 10.47 15.23 10.51
C SER A 73 9.79 15.71 11.79
N SER A 74 9.99 17.00 12.13
CA SER A 74 9.27 17.70 13.21
C SER A 74 7.80 18.00 12.87
N MET A 75 7.32 17.56 11.71
CA MET A 75 5.98 17.82 11.23
C MET A 75 4.94 17.05 12.07
N PRO A 76 3.86 17.70 12.54
CA PRO A 76 2.78 17.00 13.24
C PRO A 76 2.06 16.03 12.29
N MET A 77 1.47 14.96 12.84
CA MET A 77 0.83 13.91 12.04
C MET A 77 -0.26 14.44 11.09
N ARG A 78 -1.04 15.44 11.53
CA ARG A 78 -2.01 16.13 10.67
C ARG A 78 -1.36 16.78 9.44
N GLY A 79 -0.23 17.47 9.64
CA GLY A 79 0.51 18.07 8.53
C GLY A 79 1.11 17.03 7.57
N LYS A 80 1.51 15.86 8.10
CA LYS A 80 1.97 14.74 7.29
C LYS A 80 0.84 14.16 6.42
N GLY A 81 -0.38 14.06 6.96
CA GLY A 81 -1.56 13.62 6.21
C GLY A 81 -1.83 14.51 4.99
N GLU A 82 -1.87 15.82 5.19
CA GLU A 82 -2.11 16.78 4.11
C GLU A 82 -0.98 16.78 3.05
N ALA A 83 0.28 16.74 3.49
CA ALA A 83 1.41 16.66 2.56
C ALA A 83 1.42 15.36 1.74
N ALA A 84 1.02 14.24 2.35
CA ALA A 84 0.85 12.97 1.64
C ALA A 84 -0.26 13.04 0.59
N LEU A 85 -1.41 13.66 0.91
CA LEU A 85 -2.50 13.85 -0.04
C LEU A 85 -2.03 14.66 -1.26
N GLN A 86 -1.28 15.73 -1.05
CA GLN A 86 -0.72 16.55 -2.14
C GLN A 86 0.21 15.74 -3.04
N LEU A 87 1.05 14.86 -2.48
CA LEU A 87 1.91 13.98 -3.28
C LEU A 87 1.12 12.96 -4.09
N LEU A 88 -0.06 12.56 -3.62
CA LEU A 88 -0.93 11.60 -4.29
C LEU A 88 -1.87 12.23 -5.33
N GLU A 89 -2.02 13.56 -5.38
CA GLU A 89 -2.89 14.24 -6.36
C GLU A 89 -2.72 13.77 -7.81
N PRO A 90 -1.49 13.57 -8.34
CA PRO A 90 -1.29 13.16 -9.72
C PRO A 90 -1.88 11.78 -10.07
N ALA A 91 -2.23 10.96 -9.07
CA ALA A 91 -2.76 9.62 -9.29
C ALA A 91 -4.25 9.61 -9.64
N TRP A 92 -4.99 10.69 -9.38
CA TRP A 92 -6.43 10.70 -9.57
C TRP A 92 -6.80 11.26 -10.93
N TYR A 93 -7.66 10.56 -11.67
CA TYR A 93 -8.19 11.09 -12.94
C TYR A 93 -9.24 12.20 -12.72
N ARG A 94 -9.76 12.31 -11.49
CA ARG A 94 -10.66 13.37 -11.02
C ARG A 94 -10.28 13.72 -9.60
N GLU A 95 -10.45 14.98 -9.23
CA GLU A 95 -10.17 15.44 -7.87
C GLU A 95 -10.91 14.57 -6.84
N LEU A 96 -10.16 14.09 -5.85
CA LEU A 96 -10.71 13.37 -4.71
C LEU A 96 -11.22 14.41 -3.70
N ALA A 97 -12.53 14.41 -3.43
CA ALA A 97 -13.17 15.40 -2.56
C ALA A 97 -14.19 14.75 -1.62
N GLY A 98 -14.59 15.49 -0.58
CA GLY A 98 -15.58 15.04 0.39
C GLY A 98 -15.14 13.78 1.15
N GLU A 99 -16.10 12.89 1.39
CA GLU A 99 -15.92 11.69 2.23
C GLU A 99 -14.73 10.81 1.81
N SER A 100 -14.49 10.65 0.50
CA SER A 100 -13.39 9.83 0.00
C SER A 100 -12.02 10.42 0.28
N LYS A 101 -11.92 11.75 0.30
CA LYS A 101 -10.69 12.45 0.71
C LYS A 101 -10.44 12.25 2.21
N ASP A 102 -11.48 12.39 3.02
CA ASP A 102 -11.40 12.18 4.47
C ASP A 102 -11.08 10.72 4.83
N GLU A 103 -11.57 9.78 4.03
CA GLU A 103 -11.26 8.36 4.16
C GLU A 103 -9.80 8.06 3.82
N LEU A 104 -9.30 8.60 2.70
CA LEU A 104 -7.90 8.47 2.33
C LEU A 104 -6.97 9.14 3.35
N GLU A 105 -7.33 10.31 3.88
CA GLU A 105 -6.55 10.98 4.91
C GLU A 105 -6.42 10.12 6.18
N ARG A 106 -7.53 9.53 6.62
CA ARG A 106 -7.54 8.59 7.75
C ARG A 106 -6.70 7.35 7.45
N TRP A 107 -6.78 6.83 6.22
CA TRP A 107 -5.97 5.71 5.79
C TRP A 107 -4.47 6.04 5.84
N ILE A 108 -4.06 7.20 5.31
CA ILE A 108 -2.67 7.68 5.34
C ILE A 108 -2.17 7.78 6.78
N ALA A 109 -2.99 8.33 7.69
CA ALA A 109 -2.60 8.46 9.10
C ALA A 109 -2.32 7.09 9.75
N ARG A 110 -3.18 6.08 9.49
CA ARG A 110 -2.96 4.72 9.98
C ARG A 110 -1.68 4.12 9.38
N TRP A 111 -1.51 4.23 8.07
CA TRP A 111 -0.35 3.71 7.37
C TRP A 111 0.97 4.33 7.86
N LEU A 112 1.02 5.66 7.99
CA LEU A 112 2.17 6.37 8.54
C LEU A 112 2.47 5.95 9.99
N THR A 113 1.43 5.72 10.79
CA THR A 113 1.58 5.22 12.16
C THR A 113 2.23 3.83 12.16
N SER A 114 1.77 2.91 11.31
CA SER A 114 2.39 1.58 11.17
C SER A 114 3.86 1.65 10.73
N LEU A 115 4.21 2.56 9.81
CA LEU A 115 5.61 2.76 9.42
C LEU A 115 6.46 3.31 10.57
N GLN A 116 5.91 4.20 11.38
CA GLN A 116 6.61 4.73 12.56
C GLN A 116 6.82 3.67 13.63
N GLU A 117 5.86 2.78 13.85
CA GLU A 117 5.96 1.67 14.80
C GLU A 117 7.03 0.66 14.40
N GLU A 118 7.25 0.43 13.10
CA GLU A 118 8.36 -0.41 12.61
C GLU A 118 9.75 0.25 12.82
N GLY A 119 9.80 1.56 13.08
CA GLY A 119 11.03 2.28 13.42
C GLY A 119 12.06 2.36 12.29
N ARG A 120 11.66 2.06 11.04
CA ARG A 120 12.54 2.04 9.88
C ARG A 120 12.77 3.44 9.32
N ALA A 121 13.95 3.68 8.75
CA ALA A 121 14.24 4.97 8.13
C ALA A 121 13.38 5.19 6.87
N GLY A 122 12.77 6.37 6.72
CA GLY A 122 11.93 6.68 5.55
C GLY A 122 12.62 6.47 4.20
N GLU A 123 13.93 6.75 4.10
CA GLU A 123 14.74 6.47 2.91
C GLU A 123 14.86 4.97 2.60
N GLU A 124 15.00 4.14 3.63
CA GLU A 124 15.04 2.68 3.50
C GLU A 124 13.67 2.16 3.03
N VAL A 125 12.59 2.59 3.68
CA VAL A 125 11.22 2.20 3.33
C VAL A 125 10.89 2.58 1.88
N SER A 126 11.17 3.83 1.49
CA SER A 126 10.93 4.31 0.13
C SER A 126 11.72 3.51 -0.92
N ARG A 127 12.98 3.16 -0.63
CA ARG A 127 13.81 2.35 -1.52
C ARG A 127 13.21 0.97 -1.74
N ASP A 128 12.77 0.31 -0.68
CA ASP A 128 12.19 -1.03 -0.75
C ASP A 128 10.87 -1.04 -1.53
N MET A 129 10.00 -0.04 -1.28
CA MET A 129 8.76 0.13 -2.06
C MET A 129 9.06 0.31 -3.55
N LEU A 130 10.08 1.11 -3.91
CA LEU A 130 10.52 1.31 -5.29
C LEU A 130 11.02 0.02 -5.94
N GLN A 131 11.78 -0.80 -5.21
CA GLN A 131 12.23 -2.10 -5.72
C GLN A 131 11.05 -3.00 -6.08
N VAL A 132 10.02 -3.04 -5.23
CA VAL A 132 8.81 -3.84 -5.47
C VAL A 132 8.07 -3.41 -6.73
N MET A 133 8.08 -2.13 -7.06
CA MET A 133 7.46 -1.60 -8.29
C MET A 133 8.29 -1.89 -9.55
N ASN A 134 9.62 -1.88 -9.42
CA ASN A 134 10.54 -2.12 -10.54
C ASN A 134 10.64 -3.61 -10.93
N LEU A 135 10.22 -4.53 -10.07
CA LEU A 135 10.24 -5.98 -10.32
C LEU A 135 9.44 -6.43 -11.56
N LYS A 136 8.60 -5.58 -12.18
CA LYS A 136 7.88 -5.91 -13.43
C LYS A 136 8.64 -5.54 -14.71
N VAL A 137 9.63 -4.65 -14.67
CA VAL A 137 10.34 -4.21 -15.89
C VAL A 137 11.53 -5.10 -16.21
N THR A 138 12.22 -5.64 -15.20
CA THR A 138 13.45 -6.41 -15.41
C THR A 138 13.21 -7.85 -15.91
N THR A 139 12.02 -8.43 -15.68
CA THR A 139 11.71 -9.80 -16.11
C THR A 139 11.28 -9.90 -17.57
N LEU A 140 10.96 -8.78 -18.24
CA LEU A 140 10.55 -8.75 -19.65
C LEU A 140 11.68 -8.32 -20.62
N LEU A 141 12.90 -8.10 -20.11
CA LEU A 141 14.08 -7.75 -20.93
C LEU A 141 15.11 -8.88 -21.06
N VAL A 142 14.75 -10.11 -20.66
CA VAL A 142 15.63 -11.29 -20.74
C VAL A 142 14.96 -12.47 -21.48
N LEU A 143 14.04 -12.19 -22.41
CA LEU A 143 13.57 -13.17 -23.40
C LEU A 143 13.55 -12.55 -24.79
#